data_AF-A0A519Q4G8-F1
#
_entry.id   AF-A0A519Q4G8-F1
#
_cell.length_a   1.000
_cell.length_b   1.000
_cell.length_c   1.000
_cell.angle_alpha   90.00
_cell.angle_beta   90.00
_cell.angle_gamma   90.00
#
_symmetry.space_group_name_H-M   'P 1'
#
loop_
_entity.id
_entity.type
_entity.pdbx_description
1 polymer ?
#
loop_
_entity_poly.entity_id
_entity_poly.type
_entity_poly.pdbx_seq_one_letter_code
_entity_poly.pdbx_strand_id
1 'polypeptide(L)'
;MSKPDPRIDAARRMASHFADLLQADLSLRLWTGEVLPLGPNARDDIQVVVARPDVIRRLILKPGLMMLFELIATGELRVEGGSPLEAV
;
A
#
# COMPACT_ATOMS: atom_id res chain seq x y z
N MET A 1 18.66 -12.28 16.68
CA MET A 1 17.27 -12.08 16.21
C MET A 1 16.96 -10.59 16.31
N SER A 2 16.74 -9.90 15.19
CA SER A 2 16.31 -8.49 15.22
C SER A 2 14.92 -8.39 15.87
N LYS A 3 14.72 -7.39 16.73
CA LYS A 3 13.41 -7.09 17.33
C LYS A 3 12.36 -6.87 16.22
N PRO A 4 11.09 -7.29 16.43
CA PRO A 4 9.99 -6.95 15.52
C PRO A 4 9.87 -5.42 15.40
N ASP A 5 9.79 -4.90 14.18
CA ASP A 5 9.52 -3.47 13.95
C ASP A 5 8.02 -3.21 14.20
N PRO A 6 7.65 -2.46 15.25
CA PRO A 6 6.24 -2.23 15.61
C PRO A 6 5.45 -1.51 14.50
N ARG A 7 6.13 -0.86 13.54
CA ARG A 7 5.49 -0.21 12.39
C ARG A 7 4.90 -1.23 11.42
N ILE A 8 5.48 -2.43 11.32
CA ILE A 8 4.96 -3.48 10.46
C ILE A 8 3.63 -3.99 11.00
N ASP A 9 3.55 -4.28 12.30
CA ASP A 9 2.30 -4.74 12.91
C ASP A 9 1.20 -3.67 12.84
N ALA A 10 1.55 -2.39 12.98
CA ALA A 10 0.62 -1.30 12.76
C ALA A 10 0.14 -1.24 11.31
N ALA A 11 1.04 -1.36 10.34
CA ALA A 11 0.70 -1.39 8.92
C ALA A 11 -0.22 -2.56 8.57
N ARG A 12 0.05 -3.77 9.09
CA ARG A 12 -0.82 -4.94 8.93
C ARG A 12 -2.24 -4.70 9.44
N ARG A 13 -2.36 -4.18 10.67
CA ARG A 13 -3.67 -3.86 11.27
C ARG A 13 -4.44 -2.85 10.42
N MET A 14 -3.74 -1.82 9.92
CA MET A 14 -4.35 -0.83 9.06
C MET A 14 -4.77 -1.40 7.71
N ALA A 15 -3.91 -2.20 7.06
CA ALA A 15 -4.23 -2.84 5.79
C ALA A 15 -5.49 -3.72 5.93
N SER A 16 -5.57 -4.53 6.99
CA SER A 16 -6.77 -5.31 7.30
C SER A 16 -8.01 -4.43 7.49
N HIS A 17 -7.88 -3.32 8.25
CA HIS A 17 -9.00 -2.41 8.45
C HIS A 17 -9.46 -1.74 7.15
N PHE A 18 -8.53 -1.35 6.28
CA PHE A 18 -8.89 -0.80 4.97
C PHE A 18 -9.41 -1.85 4.00
N ALA A 19 -8.95 -3.11 4.11
CA ALA A 19 -9.47 -4.19 3.27
C ALA A 19 -10.97 -4.39 3.48
N ASP A 20 -11.42 -4.31 4.74
CA ASP A 20 -12.83 -4.39 5.10
C ASP A 20 -13.66 -3.25 4.48
N LEU A 21 -13.07 -2.06 4.35
CA LEU A 21 -13.74 -0.85 3.83
C LEU A 21 -13.70 -0.73 2.31
N LEU A 22 -12.54 -0.99 1.71
CA LEU A 22 -12.29 -0.79 0.28
C LEU A 22 -12.81 -1.95 -0.56
N GLN A 23 -12.75 -3.18 -0.02
CA GLN A 23 -13.10 -4.40 -0.75
C GLN A 23 -12.43 -4.45 -2.13
N ALA A 24 -11.19 -3.95 -2.23
CA ALA A 24 -10.50 -3.76 -3.50
C ALA A 24 -9.97 -5.09 -4.04
N ASP A 25 -9.81 -5.15 -5.36
CA ASP A 25 -9.28 -6.30 -6.10
C ASP A 25 -7.75 -6.22 -6.28
N LEU A 26 -7.06 -5.42 -5.46
CA LEU A 26 -5.62 -5.18 -5.53
C LEU A 26 -4.96 -5.37 -4.16
N SER A 27 -3.64 -5.55 -4.17
CA SER A 27 -2.84 -5.76 -2.96
C SER A 27 -2.00 -4.52 -2.57
N LEU A 28 -1.57 -4.45 -1.32
CA LEU A 28 -0.63 -3.45 -0.79
C LEU A 28 0.72 -4.12 -0.53
N ARG A 29 1.80 -3.60 -1.13
CA ARG A 29 3.17 -4.02 -0.82
C ARG A 29 3.84 -3.03 0.12
N LEU A 30 4.29 -3.53 1.27
CA LEU A 30 5.05 -2.74 2.25
C LEU A 30 6.52 -2.61 1.86
N TRP A 31 7.23 -1.68 2.52
CA TRP A 31 8.67 -1.45 2.34
C TRP A 31 9.53 -2.66 2.72
N THR A 32 8.97 -3.64 3.42
CA THR A 32 9.59 -4.92 3.75
C THR A 32 9.51 -5.94 2.60
N GLY A 33 8.72 -5.64 1.56
CA GLY A 33 8.35 -6.59 0.52
C GLY A 33 7.12 -7.44 0.85
N GLU A 34 6.59 -7.35 2.06
CA GLU A 34 5.36 -8.05 2.46
C GLU A 34 4.16 -7.53 1.65
N VAL A 35 3.38 -8.46 1.10
CA VAL A 35 2.17 -8.18 0.31
C VAL A 35 0.95 -8.48 1.17
N LEU A 36 0.05 -7.51 1.29
CA LEU A 36 -1.15 -7.57 2.11
C LEU A 36 -2.39 -7.32 1.23
N PRO A 37 -3.43 -8.16 1.30
CA PRO A 37 -4.63 -7.96 0.50
C PRO A 37 -5.39 -6.70 0.95
N LEU A 38 -5.92 -5.92 0.01
CA LEU A 38 -6.83 -4.79 0.30
C LEU A 38 -8.31 -5.10 0.03
N GLY A 39 -8.64 -6.40 -0.01
CA GLY A 39 -10.00 -6.90 -0.15
C GLY A 39 -10.02 -8.43 -0.31
N PRO A 40 -11.21 -9.06 -0.31
CA PRO A 40 -11.34 -10.51 -0.36
C PRO A 40 -10.90 -11.13 -1.69
N ASN A 41 -10.91 -10.36 -2.77
CA ASN A 41 -10.47 -10.77 -4.11
C ASN A 41 -9.22 -10.02 -4.55
N ALA A 42 -8.42 -9.54 -3.59
CA ALA A 42 -7.19 -8.83 -3.88
C ALA A 42 -6.26 -9.69 -4.73
N ARG A 43 -5.90 -9.19 -5.89
CA ARG A 43 -4.96 -9.84 -6.79
C ARG A 43 -3.55 -9.32 -6.52
N ASP A 44 -2.58 -10.20 -6.70
CA ASP A 44 -1.17 -9.88 -6.53
C ASP A 44 -0.52 -9.36 -7.82
N ASP A 45 -1.24 -9.35 -8.95
CA ASP A 45 -0.78 -8.75 -10.20
C ASP A 45 -0.83 -7.21 -10.14
N ILE A 46 -1.82 -6.62 -9.45
CA ILE A 46 -1.95 -5.17 -9.25
C ILE A 46 -1.64 -4.81 -7.80
N GLN A 47 -0.62 -3.97 -7.58
CA GLN A 47 -0.18 -3.64 -6.24
C GLN A 47 0.03 -2.14 -6.03
N VAL A 48 -0.51 -1.61 -4.93
CA VAL A 48 -0.08 -0.32 -4.38
C VAL A 48 1.17 -0.56 -3.57
N VAL A 49 2.29 0.04 -3.97
CA VAL A 49 3.60 -0.17 -3.34
C VAL A 49 3.98 1.03 -2.51
N VAL A 50 4.28 0.78 -1.23
CA VAL A 50 4.74 1.78 -0.27
C VAL A 50 6.23 1.60 -0.02
N ALA A 51 7.04 2.57 -0.43
CA ALA A 51 8.50 2.47 -0.35
C ALA A 51 9.05 2.71 1.07
N ARG A 52 8.31 3.43 1.93
CA ARG A 52 8.77 3.83 3.28
C ARG A 52 7.62 3.82 4.30
N PRO A 53 7.90 3.52 5.58
CA PRO A 53 6.88 3.51 6.63
C PRO A 53 6.17 4.85 6.83
N ASP A 54 6.88 5.97 6.66
CA ASP A 54 6.32 7.30 6.88
C ASP A 54 5.22 7.69 5.87
N VAL A 55 5.16 7.03 4.71
CA VAL A 55 4.13 7.24 3.68
C VAL A 55 2.75 6.90 4.23
N ILE A 56 2.61 5.75 4.92
CA ILE A 56 1.35 5.33 5.53
C ILE A 56 0.86 6.39 6.52
N ARG A 57 1.77 6.90 7.36
CA ARG A 57 1.46 7.95 8.33
C ARG A 57 1.00 9.23 7.64
N ARG A 58 1.67 9.67 6.56
CA ARG A 58 1.30 10.87 5.78
C ARG A 58 -0.09 10.72 5.16
N LEU A 59 -0.39 9.56 4.58
CA LEU A 59 -1.70 9.25 3.99
C LEU A 59 -2.84 9.35 5.01
N ILE A 60 -2.66 8.84 6.23
CA ILE A 60 -3.70 8.95 7.28
C ILE A 60 -3.86 10.39 7.78
N LEU A 61 -2.74 11.04 8.12
CA LEU A 61 -2.80 12.31 8.87
C LEU A 61 -3.11 13.51 7.98
N LYS A 62 -2.78 13.44 6.69
CA LYS A 62 -2.99 14.52 5.72
C LYS A 62 -3.40 13.95 4.35
N PRO A 63 -4.59 13.33 4.22
CA PRO A 63 -5.07 12.76 2.96
C PRO A 63 -5.48 13.89 1.98
N GLY A 64 -4.50 14.55 1.36
CA GLY A 64 -4.72 15.54 0.31
C GLY A 64 -4.28 15.01 -1.05
N LEU A 65 -5.01 15.36 -2.11
CA LEU A 65 -4.67 14.96 -3.48
C LEU A 65 -3.27 15.43 -3.89
N MET A 66 -2.89 16.67 -3.55
CA MET A 66 -1.54 17.19 -3.84
C MET A 66 -0.45 16.31 -3.23
N MET A 67 -0.59 15.96 -1.95
CA MET A 67 0.35 15.10 -1.24
C MET A 67 0.41 13.70 -1.86
N LEU A 68 -0.73 13.16 -2.30
CA LEU A 68 -0.76 11.89 -3.02
C LEU A 68 0.05 11.97 -4.33
N PHE A 69 -0.15 13.01 -5.13
CA PHE A 69 0.62 13.21 -6.37
C PHE A 69 2.11 13.39 -6.11
N GLU A 70 2.50 14.12 -5.05
CA GLU A 70 3.89 14.25 -4.65
C GLU A 70 4.51 12.88 -4.33
N LEU A 71 3.83 12.04 -3.54
CA LEU A 71 4.30 10.70 -3.20
C LEU A 71 4.46 9.80 -4.43
N ILE A 72 3.56 9.94 -5.41
CA ILE A 72 3.65 9.22 -6.68
C ILE A 72 4.83 9.73 -7.50
N ALA A 73 4.98 11.05 -7.62
CA ALA A 73 6.07 11.68 -8.37
C ALA A 73 7.46 11.36 -7.80
N THR A 74 7.58 11.24 -6.48
CA THR A 74 8.84 10.84 -5.80
C THR A 74 9.06 9.33 -5.78
N GLY A 75 8.09 8.54 -6.22
CA GLY A 75 8.14 7.07 -6.19
C GLY A 75 8.01 6.47 -4.79
N GLU A 76 7.65 7.28 -3.78
CA GLU A 76 7.38 6.82 -2.42
C GLU A 76 6.09 6.01 -2.33
N LEU A 77 5.13 6.30 -3.21
CA LEU A 77 3.93 5.52 -3.47
C LEU A 77 3.87 5.18 -4.95
N ARG A 78 3.63 3.91 -5.31
CA ARG A 78 3.55 3.49 -6.72
C ARG A 78 2.38 2.54 -6.91
N VAL A 79 1.91 2.42 -8.14
CA VAL A 79 1.00 1.35 -8.56
C VAL A 79 1.78 0.50 -9.57
N GLU A 80 1.95 -0.78 -9.26
CA GLU A 80 2.63 -1.76 -10.12
C GLU A 80 1.62 -2.76 -10.68
N GLY A 81 1.84 -3.22 -11.92
CA GLY A 81 1.04 -4.24 -12.63
C GLY A 81 -0.40 -3.87 -12.99
N GLY A 82 -0.80 -2.62 -12.75
CA GLY A 82 -2.07 -2.04 -13.20
C GLY A 82 -2.00 -1.35 -14.57
N SER A 83 -0.93 -1.59 -15.36
CA SER A 83 -0.84 -0.98 -16.68
C SER A 83 -1.91 -1.58 -17.61
N PRO A 84 -2.70 -0.77 -18.34
CA PRO A 84 -3.60 -1.26 -19.37
C PRO A 84 -2.90 -2.09 -20.45
N LEU A 85 -1.57 -1.94 -20.59
CA LEU A 85 -0.74 -2.71 -21.53
C LEU A 85 -0.34 -4.09 -20.99
N GLU A 86 -0.47 -4.32 -19.69
CA GLU A 86 -0.09 -5.58 -19.02
C GLU A 86 -1.31 -6.47 -18.73
N ALA A 87 -2.52 -5.90 -18.83
CA ALA A 87 -3.79 -6.63 -18.76
C ALA A 87 -4.13 -7.24 -20.13
N VAL A 88 -3.45 -8.32 -20.51
CA VAL A 88 -3.75 -9.15 -21.69
C VAL A 88 -4.30 -10.52 -21.29
#